data_AF-D4H1S4-F1
#
_entry.id   AF-D4H1S4-F1
#
_cell.length_a   1.000
_cell.length_b   1.000
_cell.length_c   1.000
_cell.angle_alpha   90.00
_cell.angle_beta   90.00
_cell.angle_gamma   90.00
#
_symmetry.space_group_name_H-M   'P 1'
#
loop_
_entity.id
_entity.type
_entity.pdbx_description
1 polymer ?
#
loop_
_entity_poly.entity_id
_entity_poly.type
_entity_poly.pdbx_seq_one_letter_code
_entity_poly.pdbx_strand_id
1 'polypeptide(L)'
;MRKIIFLITLAVLGAATCAWADIFGKPFSDGSPSCTTCHSVAAGGYSISTWGPDLSSLYIDMGEDAEVIADFIKASGIEPMDAVYADSDIPDEEIQALVQAFAGLNPDEASVEGGSNILISAFALFLILLFIGRLVFRSNTQLEENK
;
A
#
# COMPACT_ATOMS: atom_id res chain seq x y z
N MET A 1 19.92 3.35 29.97
CA MET A 1 20.28 2.50 28.81
C MET A 1 19.15 1.59 28.31
N ARG A 2 17.88 1.85 28.65
CA ARG A 2 16.74 0.96 28.31
C ARG A 2 15.72 1.59 27.34
N LYS A 3 15.97 2.83 26.91
CA LYS A 3 15.07 3.65 26.08
C LYS A 3 15.47 3.78 24.61
N ILE A 4 16.65 3.30 24.22
CA ILE A 4 17.18 3.46 22.84
C ILE A 4 16.80 2.28 21.94
N ILE A 5 16.49 1.11 22.51
CA ILE A 5 16.18 -0.11 21.75
C ILE A 5 14.80 -0.03 21.07
N PHE A 6 13.89 0.81 21.57
CA PHE A 6 12.52 0.89 21.03
C PHE A 6 12.38 1.73 19.75
N LEU A 7 13.39 2.56 19.42
CA LEU A 7 13.33 3.48 18.28
C LEU A 7 13.82 2.88 16.97
N ILE A 8 14.54 1.75 17.00
CA ILE A 8 15.13 1.15 15.79
C ILE A 8 14.14 0.19 15.10
N THR A 9 13.23 -0.44 15.83
CA THR A 9 12.22 -1.34 15.26
C THR A 9 11.11 -0.63 14.46
N LEU A 10 10.88 0.67 14.67
CA LEU A 10 9.81 1.40 13.98
C LEU A 10 10.22 1.93 12.60
N ALA A 11 11.52 2.02 12.31
CA ALA A 11 12.02 2.59 11.05
C ALA A 11 12.12 1.56 9.91
N VAL A 12 12.13 0.26 10.22
CA VAL A 12 12.31 -0.80 9.20
C VAL A 12 10.98 -1.21 8.55
N LEU A 13 9.84 -1.07 9.24
CA LEU A 13 8.54 -1.46 8.68
C LEU A 13 7.90 -0.43 7.73
N GLY A 14 8.35 0.83 7.75
CA GLY A 14 7.80 1.87 6.86
C GLY A 14 8.45 1.96 5.47
N ALA A 15 9.55 1.24 5.23
CA ALA A 15 10.29 1.33 3.98
C ALA A 15 9.75 0.41 2.87
N ALA A 16 9.10 -0.71 3.25
CA ALA A 16 8.57 -1.67 2.29
C ALA A 16 7.36 -1.11 1.50
N THR A 17 6.48 -0.33 2.16
CA THR A 17 5.29 0.23 1.51
C THR A 17 5.62 1.31 0.47
N CYS A 18 6.77 1.97 0.58
CA CYS A 18 7.22 2.95 -0.41
C CYS A 18 7.98 2.30 -1.58
N ALA A 19 8.56 1.11 -1.40
CA ALA A 19 9.37 0.46 -2.43
C ALA A 19 8.53 0.03 -3.65
N TRP A 20 7.28 -0.35 -3.43
CA TRP A 20 6.40 -0.86 -4.48
C TRP A 20 5.60 0.22 -5.22
N ALA A 21 5.52 1.43 -4.63
CA ALA A 21 4.72 2.51 -5.18
C ALA A 21 5.18 2.93 -6.59
N ASP A 22 6.50 2.93 -6.78
CA ASP A 22 7.07 3.31 -8.06
C ASP A 22 6.96 2.21 -9.12
N ILE A 23 6.88 0.93 -8.71
CA ILE A 23 6.86 -0.21 -9.63
C ILE A 23 5.44 -0.46 -10.18
N PHE A 24 4.42 -0.46 -9.33
CA PHE A 24 3.06 -0.77 -9.78
C PHE A 24 2.28 0.47 -10.23
N GLY A 25 2.62 1.65 -9.70
CA GLY A 25 1.84 2.88 -9.85
C GLY A 25 2.26 3.80 -10.99
N LYS A 26 3.43 3.56 -11.62
CA LYS A 26 3.94 4.41 -12.69
C LYS A 26 3.73 3.76 -14.06
N PRO A 27 3.43 4.56 -15.10
CA PRO A 27 3.53 4.09 -16.48
C PRO A 27 4.93 3.55 -16.77
N PHE A 28 5.01 2.59 -17.67
CA PHE A 28 6.28 2.07 -18.18
C PHE A 28 7.04 3.12 -18.99
N SER A 29 8.34 2.91 -19.20
CA SER A 29 9.17 3.88 -19.92
C SER A 29 8.79 4.06 -21.40
N ASP A 30 8.16 3.07 -22.01
CA ASP A 30 7.61 3.13 -23.37
C ASP A 30 6.28 3.92 -23.46
N GLY A 31 5.73 4.34 -22.33
CA GLY A 31 4.48 5.08 -22.21
C GLY A 31 3.24 4.21 -22.05
N SER A 32 3.38 2.88 -22.01
CA SER A 32 2.27 1.97 -21.70
C SER A 32 1.79 2.17 -20.26
N PRO A 33 0.48 1.96 -19.99
CA PRO A 33 -0.11 2.29 -18.69
C PRO A 33 0.39 1.34 -17.60
N SER A 34 0.32 1.79 -16.34
CA SER A 34 0.69 0.94 -15.20
C SER A 34 -0.34 -0.17 -14.96
N CYS A 35 0.07 -1.27 -14.33
CA CYS A 35 -0.82 -2.37 -13.94
C CYS A 35 -2.00 -1.86 -13.09
N THR A 36 -1.75 -0.87 -12.21
CA THR A 36 -2.76 -0.31 -11.30
C THR A 36 -3.84 0.52 -12.00
N THR A 37 -3.71 0.76 -13.30
CA THR A 37 -4.76 1.40 -14.11
C THR A 37 -5.99 0.50 -14.20
N CYS A 38 -5.77 -0.81 -14.28
CA CYS A 38 -6.82 -1.80 -14.47
C CYS A 38 -6.96 -2.76 -13.29
N HIS A 39 -5.96 -2.89 -12.42
CA HIS A 39 -5.95 -3.85 -11.33
C HIS A 39 -5.67 -3.17 -9.99
N SER A 40 -6.16 -3.74 -8.90
CA SER A 40 -5.64 -3.42 -7.58
C SER A 40 -4.41 -4.29 -7.29
N VAL A 41 -3.53 -3.78 -6.43
CA VAL A 41 -2.41 -4.53 -5.85
C VAL A 41 -2.41 -4.21 -4.36
N ALA A 42 -3.42 -4.71 -3.65
CA ALA A 42 -3.67 -4.36 -2.25
C ALA A 42 -2.47 -4.65 -1.32
N ALA A 43 -1.74 -5.76 -1.53
CA ALA A 43 -0.50 -6.07 -0.82
C ALA A 43 0.64 -5.08 -1.12
N GLY A 44 0.60 -4.44 -2.30
CA GLY A 44 1.50 -3.36 -2.69
C GLY A 44 1.01 -1.96 -2.28
N GLY A 45 -0.11 -1.85 -1.56
CA GLY A 45 -0.70 -0.58 -1.11
C GLY A 45 -1.64 0.09 -2.12
N TYR A 46 -2.03 -0.60 -3.20
CA TYR A 46 -2.95 -0.09 -4.22
C TYR A 46 -4.33 -0.75 -4.12
N SER A 47 -5.23 -0.19 -3.31
CA SER A 47 -6.54 -0.77 -3.00
C SER A 47 -7.72 0.07 -3.52
N ILE A 48 -7.70 0.41 -4.81
CA ILE A 48 -8.81 1.13 -5.46
C ILE A 48 -9.77 0.18 -6.18
N SER A 49 -11.02 0.60 -6.39
CA SER A 49 -11.96 -0.17 -7.22
C SER A 49 -11.48 -0.19 -8.67
N THR A 50 -11.25 -1.38 -9.21
CA THR A 50 -10.67 -1.57 -10.54
C THR A 50 -11.55 -2.42 -11.45
N TRP A 51 -11.20 -2.46 -12.73
CA TRP A 51 -11.90 -3.26 -13.74
C TRP A 51 -11.48 -4.73 -13.71
N GLY A 52 -10.20 -4.99 -13.46
CA GLY A 52 -9.60 -6.30 -13.31
C GLY A 52 -9.49 -6.74 -11.84
N PRO A 53 -9.18 -8.03 -11.62
CA PRO A 53 -8.99 -8.60 -10.29
C PRO A 53 -7.78 -8.00 -9.57
N ASP A 54 -7.75 -8.14 -8.25
CA ASP A 54 -6.57 -7.82 -7.45
C ASP A 54 -5.41 -8.77 -7.80
N LEU A 55 -4.21 -8.22 -8.00
CA LEU A 55 -3.01 -8.96 -8.39
C LEU A 55 -2.07 -9.28 -7.21
N SER A 56 -2.50 -9.08 -5.96
CA SER A 56 -1.63 -9.32 -4.79
C SER A 56 -1.14 -10.75 -4.69
N SER A 57 -1.91 -11.71 -5.23
CA SER A 57 -1.57 -13.14 -5.25
C SER A 57 -1.01 -13.62 -6.59
N LEU A 58 -0.80 -12.73 -7.58
CA LEU A 58 -0.45 -13.13 -8.96
C LEU A 58 0.75 -14.09 -9.01
N TYR A 59 1.79 -13.85 -8.20
CA TYR A 59 2.97 -14.70 -8.17
C TYR A 59 2.64 -16.14 -7.74
N ILE A 60 1.81 -16.28 -6.71
CA ILE A 60 1.37 -17.57 -6.18
C ILE A 60 0.39 -18.24 -7.16
N ASP A 61 -0.54 -17.47 -7.72
CA ASP A 61 -1.57 -17.96 -8.66
C ASP A 61 -0.96 -18.52 -9.95
N MET A 62 0.19 -17.99 -10.36
CA MET A 62 0.97 -18.46 -11.51
C MET A 62 1.99 -19.55 -11.16
N GLY A 63 1.94 -20.10 -9.94
CA GLY A 63 2.79 -21.22 -9.52
C GLY A 63 4.20 -20.84 -9.10
N GLU A 64 4.40 -19.58 -8.69
CA GLU A 64 5.69 -19.04 -8.23
C GLU A 64 6.80 -19.08 -9.31
N ASP A 65 6.39 -19.06 -10.59
CA ASP A 65 7.27 -19.13 -11.75
C ASP A 65 7.44 -17.75 -12.40
N ALA A 66 8.67 -17.23 -12.31
CA ALA A 66 9.06 -15.94 -12.85
C ALA A 66 8.91 -15.86 -14.38
N GLU A 67 9.18 -16.94 -15.11
CA GLU A 67 9.11 -16.96 -16.57
C GLU A 67 7.64 -16.92 -17.02
N VAL A 68 6.77 -17.69 -16.37
CA VAL A 68 5.32 -17.69 -16.65
C VAL A 68 4.71 -16.31 -16.46
N ILE A 69 5.11 -15.59 -15.42
CA ILE A 69 4.61 -14.23 -15.14
C ILE A 69 5.14 -13.25 -16.17
N ALA A 70 6.42 -13.32 -16.52
CA ALA A 70 7.00 -12.46 -17.55
C ALA A 70 6.30 -12.66 -18.91
N ASP A 71 6.04 -13.91 -19.28
CA ASP A 71 5.29 -14.24 -20.49
C ASP A 71 3.83 -13.75 -20.41
N PHE A 72 3.17 -13.90 -19.26
CA PHE A 72 1.81 -13.43 -19.05
C PHE A 72 1.68 -11.89 -19.14
N ILE A 73 2.67 -11.14 -18.63
CA ILE A 73 2.69 -9.68 -18.76
C ILE A 73 2.80 -9.26 -20.23
N LYS A 74 3.61 -9.98 -21.02
CA LYS A 74 3.79 -9.71 -22.46
C LYS A 74 2.59 -10.14 -23.30
N ALA A 75 1.94 -11.25 -22.94
CA ALA A 75 0.78 -11.79 -23.63
C ALA A 75 -0.13 -12.53 -22.64
N SER A 76 -1.21 -11.88 -22.23
CA SER A 76 -2.12 -12.42 -21.23
C SER A 76 -3.14 -13.40 -21.80
N GLY A 77 -3.44 -13.29 -23.11
CA GLY A 77 -4.56 -13.97 -23.75
C GLY A 77 -5.91 -13.36 -23.39
N ILE A 78 -5.94 -12.22 -22.71
CA ILE A 78 -7.13 -11.47 -22.31
C ILE A 78 -7.26 -10.28 -23.25
N GLU A 79 -8.22 -10.34 -24.17
CA GLU A 79 -8.38 -9.37 -25.27
C GLU A 79 -8.30 -7.89 -24.84
N PRO A 80 -8.95 -7.42 -23.76
CA PRO A 80 -8.77 -6.05 -23.29
C PRO A 80 -7.36 -5.69 -22.83
N MET A 81 -6.65 -6.60 -22.18
CA MET A 81 -5.28 -6.38 -21.70
C MET A 81 -4.31 -6.42 -22.87
N ASP A 82 -4.45 -7.42 -23.74
CA ASP A 82 -3.63 -7.57 -24.93
C ASP A 82 -3.81 -6.36 -25.86
N ALA A 83 -5.02 -5.80 -26.01
CA ALA A 83 -5.25 -4.59 -26.79
C ALA A 83 -4.53 -3.34 -26.23
N VAL A 84 -4.31 -3.28 -24.92
CA VAL A 84 -3.59 -2.18 -24.27
C VAL A 84 -2.08 -2.31 -24.44
N TYR A 85 -1.56 -3.53 -24.40
CA TYR A 85 -0.12 -3.82 -24.46
C TYR A 85 0.37 -4.33 -25.83
N ALA A 86 -0.51 -4.48 -26.83
CA ALA A 86 -0.17 -5.07 -28.14
C ALA A 86 1.00 -4.39 -28.85
N ASP A 87 1.12 -3.07 -28.71
CA ASP A 87 2.18 -2.27 -29.31
C ASP A 87 3.22 -1.80 -28.27
N SER A 88 3.21 -2.38 -27.07
CA SER A 88 4.17 -2.05 -26.01
C SER A 88 5.52 -2.72 -26.28
N ASP A 89 6.60 -1.99 -26.00
CA ASP A 89 7.98 -2.46 -26.07
C ASP A 89 8.61 -2.27 -24.68
N ILE A 90 7.95 -2.84 -23.68
CA ILE A 90 8.37 -2.74 -22.27
C ILE A 90 9.75 -3.41 -22.14
N PRO A 91 10.77 -2.69 -21.64
CA PRO A 91 12.11 -3.25 -21.47
C PRO A 91 12.11 -4.48 -20.55
N ASP A 92 12.94 -5.48 -20.89
CA ASP A 92 13.05 -6.71 -20.10
C ASP A 92 13.44 -6.41 -18.64
N GLU A 93 14.18 -5.34 -18.37
CA GLU A 93 14.53 -4.91 -17.01
C GLU A 93 13.31 -4.46 -16.20
N GLU A 94 12.34 -3.79 -16.84
CA GLU A 94 11.08 -3.38 -16.18
C GLU A 94 10.18 -4.58 -15.92
N ILE A 95 10.11 -5.53 -16.86
CA ILE A 95 9.39 -6.80 -16.67
C ILE A 95 10.00 -7.59 -15.50
N GLN A 96 11.32 -7.70 -15.44
CA GLN A 96 12.00 -8.39 -14.35
C GLN A 96 11.79 -7.69 -13.00
N ALA A 97 11.80 -6.35 -12.97
CA ALA A 97 11.49 -5.60 -11.77
C ALA A 97 10.05 -5.86 -11.28
N LEU A 98 9.08 -5.95 -12.20
CA LEU A 98 7.71 -6.31 -11.86
C LEU A 98 7.59 -7.73 -11.32
N VAL A 99 8.24 -8.71 -11.96
CA VAL A 99 8.22 -10.10 -11.50
C VAL A 99 8.80 -10.21 -10.08
N GLN A 100 9.94 -9.55 -9.83
CA GLN A 100 10.53 -9.47 -8.49
C GLN A 100 9.60 -8.78 -7.49
N ALA A 101 8.88 -7.74 -7.94
CA ALA A 101 7.93 -7.05 -7.09
C ALA A 101 6.75 -7.94 -6.70
N PHE A 102 6.15 -8.65 -7.66
CA PHE A 102 5.08 -9.62 -7.37
C PHE A 102 5.57 -10.76 -6.48
N ALA A 103 6.79 -11.27 -6.68
CA ALA A 103 7.40 -12.28 -5.81
C ALA A 103 7.65 -11.78 -4.37
N GLY A 104 7.85 -10.47 -4.21
CA GLY A 104 8.05 -9.83 -2.91
C GLY A 104 6.75 -9.47 -2.18
N LEU A 105 5.58 -9.65 -2.80
CA LEU A 105 4.29 -9.37 -2.16
C LEU A 105 3.92 -10.47 -1.18
N ASN A 106 3.30 -10.06 -0.07
CA ASN A 106 2.62 -10.96 0.85
C ASN A 106 1.10 -10.70 0.76
N PRO A 107 0.30 -11.56 0.11
CA PRO A 107 -1.13 -11.33 -0.08
C PRO A 107 -1.90 -11.27 1.26
N ASP A 108 -1.39 -11.91 2.31
CA ASP A 108 -1.98 -11.87 3.66
C ASP A 108 -1.78 -10.51 4.35
N GLU A 109 -0.86 -9.69 3.85
CA GLU A 109 -0.57 -8.34 4.34
C GLU A 109 -1.33 -7.25 3.57
N ALA A 110 -2.24 -7.62 2.65
CA ALA A 110 -3.12 -6.69 1.95
C ALA A 110 -3.71 -5.68 2.93
N SER A 111 -3.28 -4.42 2.78
CA SER A 111 -3.30 -3.43 3.85
C SER A 111 -4.71 -3.22 4.42
N VAL A 112 -4.90 -3.62 5.68
CA VAL A 112 -6.03 -3.22 6.53
C VAL A 112 -5.83 -1.78 6.99
N GLU A 113 -5.60 -0.83 6.08
CA GLU A 113 -5.56 0.59 6.43
C GLU A 113 -6.29 1.41 5.39
N GLY A 114 -7.42 1.98 5.79
CA GLY A 114 -8.13 2.96 4.97
C GLY A 114 -9.36 3.59 5.62
N GLY A 115 -10.17 2.83 6.37
CA GLY A 115 -11.45 3.35 6.87
C GLY A 115 -11.63 3.39 8.39
N SER A 116 -11.28 2.30 9.08
CA SER A 116 -11.69 2.09 10.48
C SER A 116 -10.76 2.77 11.49
N ASN A 117 -9.45 2.73 11.27
CA ASN A 117 -8.47 3.19 12.26
C ASN A 117 -8.38 4.73 12.37
N ILE A 118 -8.79 5.46 11.33
CA ILE A 118 -8.75 6.93 11.34
C ILE A 118 -9.87 7.50 12.23
N LEU A 119 -11.05 6.87 12.23
CA LEU A 119 -12.16 7.26 13.10
C LEU A 119 -11.87 6.90 14.55
N ILE A 120 -11.30 5.72 14.80
CA ILE A 120 -10.91 5.29 16.15
C ILE A 120 -9.79 6.17 16.71
N SER A 121 -8.78 6.50 15.90
CA SER A 121 -7.67 7.37 16.33
C SER A 121 -8.13 8.81 16.55
N ALA A 122 -8.99 9.36 15.68
CA ALA A 122 -9.58 10.68 15.86
C ALA A 122 -10.44 10.75 17.13
N PHE A 123 -11.25 9.71 17.39
CA PHE A 123 -12.07 9.62 18.60
C PHE A 123 -11.22 9.50 19.86
N ALA A 124 -10.16 8.68 19.83
CA ALA A 124 -9.22 8.54 20.95
C ALA A 124 -8.51 9.87 21.27
N LEU A 125 -8.04 10.59 20.24
CA LEU A 125 -7.40 11.89 20.41
C LEU A 125 -8.38 12.91 21.02
N PHE A 126 -9.62 12.93 20.55
CA PHE A 126 -10.67 13.79 21.09
C PHE A 126 -10.94 13.53 22.58
N LEU A 127 -11.02 12.26 22.99
CA LEU A 127 -11.20 11.90 24.40
C LEU A 127 -10.00 12.30 25.28
N ILE A 128 -8.77 12.17 24.76
CA ILE A 128 -7.56 12.61 25.48
C ILE A 128 -7.58 14.12 25.69
N LEU A 129 -7.96 14.91 24.66
CA LEU A 129 -8.09 16.36 24.78
C LEU A 129 -9.16 16.76 25.80
N LEU A 130 -10.31 16.08 25.83
CA LEU A 130 -11.34 16.30 26.84
C LEU A 130 -10.86 15.96 28.24
N PHE A 131 -10.09 14.87 28.39
CA PHE A 131 -9.54 14.47 29.67
C PHE A 131 -8.52 15.49 30.19
N ILE A 132 -7.62 15.97 29.32
CA ILE A 132 -6.65 17.03 29.66
C ILE A 132 -7.40 18.32 30.01
N GLY A 133 -8.37 18.73 29.19
CA GLY A 133 -9.22 19.90 29.46
C GLY A 133 -9.89 19.78 30.83
N ARG A 134 -10.49 18.64 31.14
CA ARG A 134 -11.09 18.39 32.46
C ARG A 134 -10.08 18.47 33.60
N LEU A 135 -8.86 17.96 33.44
CA LEU A 135 -7.81 18.06 34.46
C LEU A 135 -7.36 19.51 34.67
N VAL A 136 -7.17 20.28 33.60
CA VAL A 136 -6.77 21.69 33.66
C VAL A 136 -7.86 22.53 34.31
N PHE A 137 -9.12 22.39 33.88
CA PHE A 137 -10.25 23.11 34.48
C PHE A 137 -10.49 22.72 35.93
N ARG A 138 -10.34 21.44 36.29
CA ARG A 138 -10.45 20.99 37.69
C ARG A 138 -9.30 21.52 38.57
N SER A 139 -8.12 21.73 38.00
CA SER A 139 -6.97 22.26 38.73
C SER A 139 -7.02 23.78 38.93
N ASN A 140 -7.95 24.48 38.27
CA ASN A 140 -8.05 25.93 38.31
C ASN A 140 -9.24 26.38 39.19
N THR A 141 -9.12 26.16 40.51
CA THR A 141 -10.11 26.59 41.52
C THR A 141 -10.26 28.13 41.60
N GLN A 142 -9.32 28.89 41.03
CA GLN A 142 -9.33 30.36 40.99
C GLN A 142 -10.47 30.96 40.13
N LEU A 143 -11.06 30.18 39.21
CA LEU A 143 -12.20 30.62 38.39
C LEU A 143 -13.55 30.43 39.10
N GLU A 144 -13.62 29.64 40.17
CA GLU A 144 -14.84 29.48 40.97
C GLU A 144 -15.00 30.58 42.04
N GLU A 145 -13.91 31.21 42.50
CA GLU A 145 -13.96 32.32 43.45
C GLU A 145 -14.35 33.69 42.82
N ASN A 146 -14.41 33.79 41.48
CA ASN A 146 -14.88 34.97 40.75
C ASN A 146 -16.30 34.80 40.15
N LYS A 147 -17.06 33.81 40.63
CA LYS A 147 -18.46 33.59 40.28
C LYS A 147 -19.38 34.08 41.39
#